data_AF-A0A447QK07-F1
#
_entry.id   AF-A0A447QK07-F1
#
_cell.length_a   1.000
_cell.length_b   1.000
_cell.length_c   1.000
_cell.angle_alpha   90.00
_cell.angle_beta   90.00
_cell.angle_gamma   90.00
#
_symmetry.space_group_name_H-M   'P 1'
#
loop_
_entity.id
_entity.type
_entity.pdbx_description
1 polymer ?
#
loop_
_entity_poly.entity_id
_entity_poly.type
_entity_poly.pdbx_seq_one_letter_code
_entity_poly.pdbx_strand_id
1 'polypeptide(L)'
;MAVSAHWYTRGTAVTAMERPKTIHDFGGFPQALFDTQYPAPGSPELAARLQQLLAPTPVLADRESWGLDHGSWGVLIKMYPQADIPVVQLSIDGTQPAQYHYALGRKLAALREQGVMIVASGNVVHNLRMARWQGDGSPYPWAESFNRYVRDNLRYQGDDHPLVNFMQHEGAALSNPTPEHYLPLLYVLGAWDGAEPISIPVDGIEMGSLSMLSVQVG
;
A
#
# COMPACT_ATOMS: atom_id res chain seq x y z
N MET A 1 7.98 -7.69 -2.94
CA MET A 1 6.92 -7.84 -1.93
C MET A 1 5.91 -6.72 -2.12
N ALA A 2 4.63 -7.05 -2.16
CA ALA A 2 3.55 -6.08 -2.31
C ALA A 2 2.75 -5.92 -1.01
N VAL A 3 2.28 -4.72 -0.71
CA VAL A 3 1.33 -4.41 0.38
C VAL A 3 0.19 -3.63 -0.25
N SER A 4 -1.03 -4.17 -0.22
CA SER A 4 -2.17 -3.53 -0.87
C SER A 4 -3.22 -3.13 0.16
N ALA A 5 -3.79 -1.93 -0.02
CA ALA A 5 -4.96 -1.45 0.71
C ALA A 5 -6.14 -2.44 0.69
N HIS A 6 -6.22 -3.26 -0.36
CA HIS A 6 -7.31 -4.20 -0.59
C HIS A 6 -7.23 -5.47 0.25
N TRP A 7 -6.03 -5.84 0.70
CA TRP A 7 -5.87 -7.01 1.57
C TRP A 7 -5.88 -6.61 3.04
N TYR A 8 -7.03 -6.12 3.49
CA TYR A 8 -7.27 -5.66 4.86
C TYR A 8 -7.94 -6.75 5.71
N THR A 9 -7.20 -7.34 6.64
CA THR A 9 -7.58 -8.57 7.37
C THR A 9 -7.62 -8.39 8.88
N ARG A 10 -8.20 -9.35 9.62
CA ARG A 10 -7.99 -9.45 11.07
C ARG A 10 -6.77 -10.34 11.34
N GLY A 11 -5.68 -9.74 11.80
CA GLY A 11 -4.35 -10.38 11.84
C GLY A 11 -3.56 -10.12 10.57
N THR A 12 -2.26 -10.42 10.61
CA THR A 12 -1.35 -10.31 9.45
C THR A 12 -1.26 -11.64 8.70
N ALA A 13 -1.32 -11.60 7.37
CA ALA A 13 -1.20 -12.73 6.49
C ALA A 13 -0.23 -12.45 5.33
N VAL A 14 0.29 -13.51 4.73
CA VAL A 14 1.20 -13.46 3.58
C VAL A 14 0.82 -14.52 2.57
N THR A 15 0.83 -14.20 1.27
CA THR A 15 0.62 -15.23 0.23
C THR A 15 1.83 -16.15 0.18
N ALA A 16 1.62 -17.45 0.24
CA ALA A 16 2.65 -18.48 0.23
C ALA A 16 2.49 -19.49 -0.93
N MET A 17 1.77 -19.08 -1.98
CA MET A 17 1.55 -19.86 -3.19
C MET A 17 2.78 -19.81 -4.11
N GLU A 18 3.10 -20.88 -4.82
CA GLU A 18 4.07 -20.82 -5.94
C GLU A 18 3.50 -20.10 -7.16
N ARG A 19 2.17 -20.16 -7.34
CA ARG A 19 1.44 -19.57 -8.46
C ARG A 19 0.17 -18.90 -7.93
N PRO A 20 0.28 -17.69 -7.34
CA PRO A 20 -0.90 -16.97 -6.89
C PRO A 20 -1.81 -16.65 -8.08
N LYS A 21 -3.12 -16.85 -7.91
CA LYS A 21 -4.12 -16.44 -8.90
C LYS A 21 -4.18 -14.91 -8.96
N THR A 22 -4.49 -14.34 -10.12
CA THR A 22 -4.96 -12.95 -10.20
C THR A 22 -6.41 -12.90 -9.71
N ILE A 23 -6.75 -11.97 -8.82
CA ILE A 23 -8.12 -11.76 -8.35
C ILE A 23 -8.63 -10.36 -8.72
N HIS A 24 -9.95 -10.25 -8.77
CA HIS A 24 -10.67 -9.02 -9.05
C HIS A 24 -11.61 -8.74 -7.88
N ASP A 25 -11.08 -8.02 -6.89
CA ASP A 25 -11.71 -7.70 -5.60
C ASP A 25 -12.54 -6.39 -5.64
N PHE A 26 -12.97 -5.98 -6.84
CA PHE A 26 -13.79 -4.81 -7.11
C PHE A 26 -15.04 -5.16 -7.92
N GLY A 27 -16.02 -4.26 -7.94
CA GLY A 27 -17.30 -4.44 -8.65
C GLY A 27 -17.76 -3.15 -9.34
N GLY A 28 -18.61 -3.28 -10.36
CA GLY A 28 -19.18 -2.13 -11.08
C GLY A 28 -18.31 -1.54 -12.20
N PHE A 29 -17.29 -2.28 -12.64
CA PHE A 29 -16.34 -1.85 -13.68
C PHE A 29 -16.51 -2.61 -15.01
N PRO A 30 -15.95 -2.12 -16.13
CA PRO A 30 -16.02 -2.81 -17.43
C PRO A 30 -15.39 -4.21 -17.44
N GLN A 31 -15.92 -5.13 -18.26
CA GLN A 31 -15.44 -6.51 -18.41
C GLN A 31 -13.94 -6.61 -18.69
N ALA A 32 -13.38 -5.67 -19.47
CA ALA A 32 -11.95 -5.66 -19.79
C ALA A 32 -11.04 -5.63 -18.54
N LEU A 33 -11.51 -5.05 -17.42
CA LEU A 33 -10.76 -5.07 -16.16
C LEU A 33 -10.82 -6.45 -15.48
N PHE A 34 -11.94 -7.17 -15.60
CA PHE A 34 -12.09 -8.55 -15.11
C PHE A 34 -11.33 -9.58 -15.97
N ASP A 35 -11.09 -9.26 -17.25
CA ASP A 35 -10.30 -10.11 -18.16
C ASP A 35 -8.79 -9.93 -17.96
N THR A 36 -8.36 -8.93 -17.17
CA THR A 36 -6.94 -8.68 -16.92
C THR A 36 -6.33 -9.78 -16.06
N GLN A 37 -5.17 -10.28 -16.45
CA GLN A 37 -4.39 -11.29 -15.74
C GLN A 37 -2.97 -10.79 -15.51
N TYR A 38 -2.41 -11.08 -14.34
CA TYR A 38 -1.03 -10.80 -13.98
C TYR A 38 -0.41 -12.01 -13.30
N PRO A 39 0.06 -13.01 -14.09
CA PRO A 39 0.43 -14.34 -13.59
C PRO A 39 1.86 -14.38 -13.04
N ALA A 40 2.21 -13.44 -12.15
CA ALA A 40 3.53 -13.41 -11.54
C ALA A 40 3.75 -14.67 -10.67
N PRO A 41 4.94 -15.30 -10.71
CA PRO A 41 5.24 -16.40 -9.81
C PRO A 41 5.17 -15.92 -8.36
N GLY A 42 4.79 -16.78 -7.43
CA GLY A 42 4.92 -16.50 -6.01
C GLY A 42 6.30 -16.92 -5.49
N SER A 43 6.55 -16.67 -4.21
CA SER A 43 7.78 -17.14 -3.54
C SER A 43 7.45 -17.66 -2.14
N PRO A 44 7.18 -18.98 -2.00
CA PRO A 44 6.99 -19.59 -0.68
C PRO A 44 8.20 -19.39 0.25
N GLU A 45 9.40 -19.31 -0.32
CA GLU A 45 10.63 -19.02 0.42
C GLU A 45 10.60 -17.62 1.04
N LEU A 46 10.28 -16.58 0.25
CA LEU A 46 10.13 -15.22 0.76
C LEU A 46 8.98 -15.11 1.78
N ALA A 47 7.88 -15.85 1.57
CA ALA A 47 6.78 -15.90 2.53
C ALA A 47 7.24 -16.48 3.88
N ALA A 48 7.99 -17.59 3.88
CA ALA A 48 8.57 -18.16 5.10
C ALA A 48 9.57 -17.21 5.77
N ARG A 49 10.39 -16.51 4.97
CA ARG A 49 11.33 -15.49 5.46
C ARG A 49 10.61 -14.34 6.14
N LEU A 50 9.49 -13.88 5.58
CA LEU A 50 8.64 -12.85 6.19
C LEU A 50 8.08 -13.28 7.54
N GLN A 51 7.61 -14.53 7.67
CA GLN A 51 7.13 -15.06 8.95
C GLN A 51 8.24 -15.04 10.03
N GLN A 52 9.48 -15.40 9.65
CA GLN A 52 10.63 -15.35 10.55
C GLN A 52 11.00 -13.91 10.92
N LEU A 53 11.07 -13.02 9.94
CA LEU A 53 11.44 -11.61 10.14
C LEU A 53 10.46 -10.86 11.03
N LEU A 54 9.16 -11.16 10.90
CA LEU A 54 8.10 -10.44 11.61
C LEU A 54 7.84 -10.99 13.01
N ALA A 55 8.44 -12.12 13.39
CA ALA A 55 8.35 -12.67 14.74
C ALA A 55 8.62 -11.60 15.84
N PRO A 56 7.94 -11.66 17.00
CA PRO A 56 6.94 -12.65 17.40
C PRO A 56 5.52 -12.40 16.85
N THR A 57 5.34 -11.43 15.94
CA THR A 57 4.04 -11.17 15.32
C THR A 57 3.59 -12.40 14.52
N PRO A 58 2.42 -12.99 14.84
CA PRO A 58 1.89 -14.11 14.06
C PRO A 58 1.55 -13.66 12.64
N VAL A 59 2.09 -14.36 11.64
CA VAL A 59 1.81 -14.12 10.22
C VAL A 59 1.25 -15.41 9.62
N LEU A 60 -0.01 -15.37 9.19
CA LEU A 60 -0.67 -16.50 8.53
C LEU A 60 -0.12 -16.67 7.12
N ALA A 61 0.39 -17.87 6.79
CA ALA A 61 0.72 -18.21 5.41
C ALA A 61 -0.55 -18.65 4.67
N ASP A 62 -1.11 -17.78 3.83
CA ASP A 62 -2.22 -18.13 2.95
C ASP A 62 -1.71 -18.86 1.70
N ARG A 63 -2.15 -20.10 1.53
CA ARG A 63 -1.70 -21.00 0.46
C ARG A 63 -2.70 -21.14 -0.68
N GLU A 64 -3.89 -20.56 -0.56
CA GLU A 64 -5.00 -20.89 -1.48
C GLU A 64 -6.00 -19.74 -1.72
N SER A 65 -6.18 -18.85 -0.74
CA SER A 65 -7.41 -18.07 -0.64
C SER A 65 -7.38 -16.76 -1.42
N TRP A 66 -6.39 -15.91 -1.18
CA TRP A 66 -6.29 -14.54 -1.69
C TRP A 66 -5.84 -14.51 -3.14
N GLY A 67 -4.54 -14.46 -3.42
CA GLY A 67 -4.00 -14.18 -4.76
C GLY A 67 -3.78 -12.69 -4.99
N LEU A 68 -3.21 -12.31 -6.13
CA LEU A 68 -2.84 -10.92 -6.41
C LEU A 68 -4.08 -10.06 -6.67
N ASP A 69 -4.40 -9.15 -5.75
CA ASP A 69 -5.48 -8.17 -5.86
C ASP A 69 -5.16 -6.98 -6.77
N HIS A 70 -6.17 -6.20 -7.11
CA HIS A 70 -6.02 -5.14 -8.11
C HIS A 70 -5.18 -3.95 -7.68
N GLY A 71 -5.07 -3.68 -6.38
CA GLY A 71 -4.13 -2.69 -5.89
C GLY A 71 -2.70 -3.08 -6.24
N SER A 72 -2.39 -4.39 -6.17
CA SER A 72 -1.08 -4.90 -6.56
C SER A 72 -0.91 -5.06 -8.06
N TRP A 73 -1.78 -5.85 -8.73
CA TRP A 73 -1.57 -6.11 -10.16
C TRP A 73 -1.80 -4.87 -11.03
N GLY A 74 -2.64 -3.92 -10.60
CA GLY A 74 -2.91 -2.68 -11.35
C GLY A 74 -1.67 -1.81 -11.51
N VAL A 75 -0.79 -1.78 -10.50
CA VAL A 75 0.52 -1.12 -10.56
C VAL A 75 1.53 -2.00 -11.30
N LEU A 76 1.62 -3.27 -10.92
CA LEU A 76 2.67 -4.17 -11.40
C LEU A 76 2.57 -4.47 -12.91
N ILE A 77 1.36 -4.53 -13.49
CA ILE A 77 1.19 -4.74 -14.92
C ILE A 77 1.78 -3.60 -15.77
N LYS A 78 1.91 -2.39 -15.21
CA LYS A 78 2.57 -1.25 -15.86
C LYS A 78 4.07 -1.22 -15.58
N MET A 79 4.47 -1.57 -14.36
CA MET A 79 5.86 -1.52 -13.93
C MET A 79 6.70 -2.68 -14.49
N TYR A 80 6.14 -3.90 -14.48
CA TYR A 80 6.79 -5.15 -14.90
C TYR A 80 5.82 -6.01 -15.74
N PRO A 81 5.51 -5.60 -16.98
CA PRO A 81 4.45 -6.20 -17.79
C PRO A 81 4.64 -7.69 -18.13
N GLN A 82 5.86 -8.22 -18.02
CA GLN A 82 6.15 -9.64 -18.31
C GLN A 82 5.77 -10.57 -17.15
N ALA A 83 5.45 -10.04 -15.96
CA ALA A 83 5.12 -10.82 -14.77
C ALA A 83 6.17 -11.91 -14.44
N ASP A 84 7.45 -11.60 -14.67
CA ASP A 84 8.59 -12.52 -14.50
C ASP A 84 9.30 -12.36 -13.15
N ILE A 85 8.93 -11.36 -12.36
CA ILE A 85 9.44 -11.13 -11.00
C ILE A 85 8.51 -11.80 -9.98
N PRO A 86 9.04 -12.61 -9.03
CA PRO A 86 8.23 -13.19 -7.98
C PRO A 86 7.53 -12.16 -7.08
N VAL A 87 6.23 -12.36 -6.85
CA VAL A 87 5.41 -11.48 -5.99
C VAL A 87 4.88 -12.26 -4.80
N VAL A 88 5.18 -11.74 -3.62
CA VAL A 88 4.53 -12.12 -2.36
C VAL A 88 3.79 -10.90 -1.85
N GLN A 89 2.52 -11.05 -1.52
CA GLN A 89 1.72 -10.02 -0.88
C GLN A 89 1.72 -10.20 0.64
N LEU A 90 1.71 -9.09 1.37
CA LEU A 90 1.53 -9.00 2.80
C LEU A 90 0.23 -8.23 3.07
N SER A 91 -0.63 -8.77 3.93
CA SER A 91 -1.89 -8.13 4.31
C SER A 91 -1.68 -7.02 5.34
N ILE A 92 -2.70 -6.16 5.47
CA ILE A 92 -2.76 -5.10 6.47
C ILE A 92 -3.69 -5.58 7.60
N ASP A 93 -3.18 -5.68 8.83
CA ASP A 93 -3.97 -6.05 10.00
C ASP A 93 -4.85 -4.87 10.46
N GLY A 94 -6.13 -4.91 10.13
CA GLY A 94 -7.09 -3.87 10.48
C GLY A 94 -7.48 -3.78 11.95
N THR A 95 -6.90 -4.62 12.81
CA THR A 95 -7.08 -4.53 14.26
C THR A 95 -5.98 -3.71 14.94
N GLN A 96 -4.98 -3.25 14.18
CA GLN A 96 -3.79 -2.60 14.70
C GLN A 96 -3.77 -1.08 14.41
N PRO A 97 -3.10 -0.27 15.25
CA PRO A 97 -2.98 1.17 15.03
C PRO A 97 -1.93 1.50 13.96
N ALA A 98 -1.97 2.71 13.40
CA ALA A 98 -0.98 3.22 12.42
C ALA A 98 0.49 2.98 12.85
N GLN A 99 0.79 3.15 14.15
CA GLN A 99 2.12 2.92 14.72
C GLN A 99 2.62 1.48 14.52
N TYR A 100 1.72 0.49 14.55
CA TYR A 100 2.06 -0.90 14.28
C TYR A 100 2.53 -1.08 12.84
N HIS A 101 1.81 -0.53 11.87
CA HIS A 101 2.15 -0.64 10.44
C HIS A 101 3.49 0.04 10.11
N TYR A 102 3.74 1.21 10.70
CA TYR A 102 5.04 1.89 10.60
C TYR A 102 6.18 1.05 11.21
N ALA A 103 5.96 0.43 12.38
CA ALA A 103 6.93 -0.47 13.00
C ALA A 103 7.16 -1.76 12.19
N LEU A 104 6.15 -2.29 11.50
CA LEU A 104 6.30 -3.39 10.54
C LEU A 104 7.17 -2.97 9.36
N GLY A 105 6.95 -1.78 8.80
CA GLY A 105 7.81 -1.19 7.77
C GLY A 105 9.30 -1.19 8.16
N ARG A 106 9.60 -0.79 9.41
CA ARG A 106 10.98 -0.82 9.95
C ARG A 106 11.60 -2.21 9.94
N LYS A 107 10.83 -3.25 10.30
CA LYS A 107 11.31 -4.64 10.21
C LYS A 107 11.57 -5.05 8.76
N LEU A 108 10.71 -4.62 7.84
CA LEU A 108 10.78 -4.96 6.42
C LEU A 108 11.97 -4.29 5.70
N ALA A 109 12.56 -3.23 6.26
CA ALA A 109 13.77 -2.59 5.73
C ALA A 109 14.89 -3.61 5.45
N ALA A 110 15.07 -4.61 6.33
CA ALA A 110 16.10 -5.65 6.18
C ALA A 110 15.96 -6.50 4.90
N LEU A 111 14.77 -6.54 4.28
CA LEU A 111 14.57 -7.25 3.02
C LEU A 111 15.14 -6.48 1.82
N ARG A 112 15.27 -5.16 1.92
CA ARG A 112 15.80 -4.31 0.85
C ARG A 112 17.26 -4.66 0.56
N GLU A 113 18.04 -4.95 1.60
CA GLU A 113 19.42 -5.44 1.51
C GLU A 113 19.51 -6.86 0.92
N GLN A 114 18.41 -7.61 0.91
CA GLN A 114 18.31 -8.98 0.38
C GLN A 114 17.76 -9.00 -1.06
N GLY A 115 17.75 -7.86 -1.75
CA GLY A 115 17.28 -7.76 -3.13
C GLY A 115 15.75 -7.76 -3.27
N VAL A 116 15.00 -7.51 -2.19
CA VAL A 116 13.53 -7.44 -2.23
C VAL A 116 13.07 -5.99 -2.35
N MET A 117 12.38 -5.67 -3.43
CA MET A 117 11.66 -4.40 -3.58
C MET A 117 10.32 -4.45 -2.82
N ILE A 118 10.03 -3.39 -2.06
CA ILE A 118 8.74 -3.19 -1.38
C ILE A 118 7.89 -2.28 -2.27
N VAL A 119 6.71 -2.76 -2.67
CA VAL A 119 5.72 -1.98 -3.43
C VAL A 119 4.45 -1.90 -2.59
N ALA A 120 4.10 -0.72 -2.10
CA ALA A 120 2.89 -0.52 -1.31
C ALA A 120 1.89 0.34 -2.09
N SER A 121 0.67 -0.14 -2.25
CA SER A 121 -0.37 0.49 -3.09
C SER A 121 -1.60 0.84 -2.26
N GLY A 122 -2.01 2.10 -2.35
CA GLY A 122 -3.19 2.68 -1.73
C GLY A 122 -3.34 4.13 -2.20
N ASN A 123 -4.02 4.97 -1.43
CA ASN A 123 -4.14 6.40 -1.70
C ASN A 123 -4.18 7.15 -0.37
N VAL A 124 -3.39 8.22 -0.24
CA VAL A 124 -3.35 9.03 0.99
C VAL A 124 -4.62 9.86 1.18
N VAL A 125 -5.34 10.13 0.09
CA VAL A 125 -6.72 10.62 0.10
C VAL A 125 -7.55 9.60 -0.68
N HIS A 126 -8.47 8.93 0.01
CA HIS A 126 -9.35 7.93 -0.56
C HIS A 126 -10.77 8.05 0.00
N ASN A 127 -11.60 8.88 -0.65
CA ASN A 127 -13.02 8.95 -0.32
C ASN A 127 -13.89 8.85 -1.57
N LEU A 128 -14.30 7.61 -1.89
CA LEU A 128 -15.15 7.31 -3.03
C LEU A 128 -16.56 7.91 -2.93
N ARG A 129 -17.05 8.24 -1.72
CA ARG A 129 -18.35 8.92 -1.55
C ARG A 129 -18.29 10.38 -2.02
N MET A 130 -17.10 10.97 -2.05
CA MET A 130 -16.86 12.34 -2.50
C MET A 130 -16.33 12.39 -3.93
N ALA A 131 -15.97 11.25 -4.53
CA ALA A 131 -15.37 11.20 -5.86
C ALA A 131 -16.33 11.73 -6.93
N ARG A 132 -15.83 12.65 -7.75
CA ARG A 132 -16.53 13.21 -8.91
C ARG A 132 -16.22 12.39 -10.15
N TRP A 133 -17.08 11.43 -10.45
CA TRP A 133 -16.98 10.57 -11.64
C TRP A 133 -17.20 11.32 -12.97
N GLN A 134 -17.78 12.53 -12.91
CA GLN A 134 -18.01 13.42 -14.04
C GLN A 134 -17.63 14.86 -13.63
N GLY A 135 -17.20 15.67 -14.59
CA GLY A 135 -16.81 17.06 -14.38
C GLY A 135 -15.31 17.29 -14.60
N ASP A 136 -14.81 18.42 -14.12
CA ASP A 136 -13.43 18.88 -14.32
C ASP A 136 -12.37 18.14 -13.49
N GLY A 137 -12.80 17.29 -12.54
CA GLY A 137 -11.91 16.54 -11.66
C GLY A 137 -11.18 17.38 -10.62
N SER A 138 -11.46 18.68 -10.53
CA SER A 138 -10.72 19.62 -9.69
C SER A 138 -10.65 19.16 -8.22
N PRO A 139 -9.46 19.18 -7.59
CA PRO A 139 -9.29 18.73 -6.21
C PRO A 139 -10.16 19.50 -5.22
N TYR A 140 -10.74 18.81 -4.24
CA TYR A 140 -11.37 19.51 -3.12
C TYR A 140 -10.29 20.19 -2.25
N PRO A 141 -10.54 21.39 -1.70
CA PRO A 141 -9.56 22.08 -0.85
C PRO A 141 -9.09 21.25 0.36
N TRP A 142 -10.00 20.47 0.96
CA TRP A 142 -9.65 19.59 2.08
C TRP A 142 -8.75 18.42 1.64
N ALA A 143 -8.95 17.90 0.42
CA ALA A 143 -8.15 16.82 -0.15
C ALA A 143 -6.75 17.32 -0.47
N GLU A 144 -6.64 18.50 -1.08
CA GLU A 144 -5.36 19.16 -1.34
C GLU A 144 -4.62 19.49 -0.04
N SER A 145 -5.34 19.99 0.98
CA SER A 145 -4.76 20.28 2.29
C SER A 145 -4.15 19.03 2.93
N PHE A 146 -4.90 17.92 2.98
CA PHE A 146 -4.39 16.67 3.54
C PHE A 146 -3.25 16.08 2.70
N ASN A 147 -3.36 16.10 1.36
CA ASN A 147 -2.28 15.61 0.48
C ASN A 147 -0.97 16.38 0.68
N ARG A 148 -1.06 17.71 0.80
CA ARG A 148 0.10 18.57 1.09
C ARG A 148 0.67 18.29 2.48
N TYR A 149 -0.19 18.14 3.50
CA TYR A 149 0.25 17.72 4.83
C TYR A 149 1.03 16.40 4.79
N VAL A 150 0.57 15.43 3.99
CA VAL A 150 1.29 14.18 3.81
C VAL A 150 2.66 14.41 3.18
N ARG A 151 2.69 15.15 2.07
CA ARG A 151 3.91 15.49 1.32
C ARG A 151 4.98 16.16 2.20
N ASP A 152 4.57 17.15 2.97
CA ASP A 152 5.47 17.99 3.75
C ASP A 152 6.10 17.24 4.94
N ASN A 153 5.50 16.12 5.35
CA ASN A 153 5.94 15.32 6.50
C ASN A 153 6.59 13.98 6.10
N LEU A 154 6.83 13.71 4.81
CA LEU A 154 7.45 12.46 4.36
C LEU A 154 8.86 12.23 4.95
N ARG A 155 9.60 13.31 5.23
CA ARG A 155 10.99 13.27 5.73
C ARG A 155 11.09 13.49 7.24
N TYR A 156 10.00 13.35 7.99
CA TYR A 156 10.00 13.57 9.42
C TYR A 156 10.78 12.46 10.17
N GLN A 157 11.60 12.83 11.15
CA GLN A 157 12.48 11.90 11.89
C GLN A 157 12.30 11.93 13.41
N GLY A 158 11.36 12.73 13.93
CA GLY A 158 11.08 12.80 15.36
C GLY A 158 10.25 11.62 15.89
N ASP A 159 10.01 11.60 17.20
CA ASP A 159 9.27 10.54 17.87
C ASP A 159 7.75 10.61 17.61
N ASP A 160 7.19 11.81 17.43
CA ASP A 160 5.75 12.03 17.24
C ASP A 160 5.39 12.15 15.76
N HIS A 161 5.59 11.07 15.01
CA HIS A 161 5.53 11.08 13.55
C HIS A 161 4.15 11.58 13.04
N PRO A 162 4.06 12.74 12.36
CA PRO A 162 2.79 13.32 11.94
C PRO A 162 1.97 12.36 11.06
N LEU A 163 2.64 11.67 10.15
CA LEU A 163 2.00 10.68 9.27
C LEU A 163 1.54 9.40 9.97
N VAL A 164 2.10 9.05 11.14
CA VAL A 164 1.55 7.98 11.98
C VAL A 164 0.32 8.50 12.73
N ASN A 165 0.37 9.74 13.18
CA ASN A 165 -0.72 10.44 13.85
C ASN A 165 -1.68 11.16 12.89
N PHE A 166 -1.77 10.72 11.63
CA PHE A 166 -2.40 11.48 10.55
C PHE A 166 -3.85 11.89 10.85
N MET A 167 -4.57 11.10 11.63
CA MET A 167 -5.95 11.37 12.06
C MET A 167 -6.10 12.65 12.90
N GLN A 168 -5.01 13.24 13.40
CA GLN A 168 -5.02 14.53 14.08
C GLN A 168 -5.21 15.72 13.12
N HIS A 169 -4.93 15.54 11.83
CA HIS A 169 -5.17 16.58 10.83
C HIS A 169 -6.68 16.72 10.55
N GLU A 170 -7.19 17.95 10.45
CA GLU A 170 -8.63 18.25 10.27
C GLU A 170 -9.26 17.53 9.06
N GLY A 171 -8.52 17.45 7.95
CA GLY A 171 -8.95 16.78 6.72
C GLY A 171 -8.82 15.26 6.73
N ALA A 172 -8.22 14.64 7.75
CA ALA A 172 -7.85 13.23 7.74
C ALA A 172 -9.06 12.30 7.74
N ALA A 173 -10.03 12.53 8.63
CA ALA A 173 -11.23 11.70 8.72
C ALA A 173 -12.09 11.75 7.45
N LEU A 174 -12.09 12.90 6.76
CA LEU A 174 -12.78 13.04 5.47
C LEU A 174 -11.96 12.42 4.33
N SER A 175 -10.63 12.51 4.38
CA SER A 175 -9.74 11.92 3.39
C SER A 175 -9.65 10.41 3.47
N ASN A 176 -9.75 9.86 4.68
CA ASN A 176 -9.60 8.43 4.96
C ASN A 176 -10.72 8.00 5.94
N PRO A 177 -11.97 7.82 5.45
CA PRO A 177 -13.08 7.35 6.28
C PRO A 177 -12.80 6.02 6.97
N THR A 178 -11.95 5.22 6.34
CA THR A 178 -11.32 4.00 6.86
C THR A 178 -9.81 4.04 6.50
N PRO A 179 -8.92 3.41 7.28
CA PRO A 179 -7.49 3.68 7.19
C PRO A 179 -6.77 2.87 6.11
N GLU A 180 -7.38 1.84 5.53
CA GLU A 180 -6.71 0.81 4.72
C GLU A 180 -5.99 1.36 3.49
N HIS A 181 -6.50 2.43 2.86
CA HIS A 181 -5.83 3.06 1.72
C HIS A 181 -4.64 3.94 2.11
N TYR A 182 -4.62 4.46 3.34
CA TYR A 182 -3.53 5.29 3.85
C TYR A 182 -2.37 4.46 4.40
N LEU A 183 -2.69 3.37 5.11
CA LEU A 183 -1.70 2.54 5.83
C LEU A 183 -0.53 2.02 4.97
N PRO A 184 -0.67 1.67 3.67
CA PRO A 184 0.44 1.25 2.80
C PRO A 184 1.63 2.23 2.83
N LEU A 185 1.39 3.55 2.91
CA LEU A 185 2.45 4.55 3.00
C LEU A 185 3.36 4.31 4.21
N LEU A 186 2.80 3.88 5.35
CA LEU A 186 3.55 3.66 6.58
C LEU A 186 4.51 2.47 6.48
N TYR A 187 4.20 1.47 5.66
CA TYR A 187 5.12 0.36 5.40
C TYR A 187 6.36 0.84 4.62
N VAL A 188 6.17 1.78 3.68
CA VAL A 188 7.27 2.38 2.90
C VAL A 188 8.10 3.32 3.76
N LEU A 189 7.46 4.25 4.48
CA LEU A 189 8.16 5.19 5.34
C LEU A 189 8.86 4.51 6.51
N GLY A 190 8.27 3.43 7.05
CA GLY A 190 8.94 2.62 8.07
C GLY A 190 10.24 2.00 7.56
N ALA A 191 10.34 1.71 6.26
CA ALA A 191 11.53 1.13 5.66
C ALA A 191 12.63 2.15 5.30
N TRP A 192 12.41 3.44 5.58
CA TRP A 192 13.37 4.52 5.36
C TRP A 192 14.44 4.56 6.45
N ASP A 193 15.71 4.70 6.06
CA ASP A 193 16.84 4.79 6.99
C ASP A 193 17.08 6.19 7.58
N GLY A 194 16.36 7.21 7.11
CA GLY A 194 16.53 8.61 7.52
C GLY A 194 17.62 9.36 6.75
N ALA A 195 18.34 8.72 5.83
CA ALA A 195 19.46 9.28 5.09
C ALA A 195 19.25 9.23 3.57
N GLU A 196 18.74 8.12 3.04
CA GLU A 196 18.48 7.93 1.62
C GLU A 196 17.41 8.91 1.10
N PRO A 197 17.44 9.26 -0.20
CA PRO A 197 16.50 10.21 -0.75
C PRO A 197 15.05 9.69 -0.67
N ILE A 198 14.13 10.57 -0.30
CA ILE A 198 12.70 10.40 -0.56
C ILE A 198 12.33 11.26 -1.76
N SER A 199 11.75 10.65 -2.79
CA SER A 199 11.27 11.33 -4.00
C SER A 199 9.77 11.08 -4.22
N ILE A 200 9.16 11.97 -5.02
CA ILE A 200 7.74 11.91 -5.40
C ILE A 200 7.70 11.77 -6.93
N PRO A 201 7.68 10.53 -7.46
CA PRO A 201 7.72 10.31 -8.91
C PRO A 201 6.44 10.79 -9.61
N VAL A 202 5.30 10.74 -8.93
CA VAL A 202 3.99 11.20 -9.42
C VAL A 202 3.21 11.79 -8.24
N ASP A 203 2.49 12.88 -8.49
CA ASP A 203 1.54 13.49 -7.56
C ASP A 203 0.37 14.05 -8.36
N GLY A 204 -0.77 14.24 -7.72
CA GLY A 204 -2.02 14.66 -8.34
C GLY A 204 -3.21 14.23 -7.51
N ILE A 205 -4.36 14.84 -7.73
CA ILE A 205 -5.63 14.41 -7.14
C ILE A 205 -6.63 14.28 -8.26
N GLU A 206 -7.09 13.06 -8.48
CA GLU A 206 -8.09 12.71 -9.48
C GLU A 206 -9.49 12.72 -8.87
N MET A 207 -10.50 12.99 -9.71
CA MET A 207 -11.91 12.93 -9.33
C MET A 207 -12.23 13.74 -8.05
N GLY A 208 -11.48 14.81 -7.78
CA GLY A 208 -11.60 15.66 -6.60
C GLY A 208 -11.03 15.08 -5.28
N SER A 209 -11.07 13.77 -5.06
CA SER A 209 -10.80 13.14 -3.75
C SER A 209 -10.03 11.82 -3.81
N LEU A 210 -9.28 11.58 -4.89
CA LEU A 210 -8.39 10.42 -5.03
C LEU A 210 -6.96 10.89 -5.28
N SER A 211 -6.16 10.93 -4.22
CA SER A 211 -4.75 11.32 -4.35
C SER A 211 -3.94 10.24 -5.05
N MET A 212 -3.15 10.65 -6.03
CA MET A 212 -2.19 9.84 -6.79
C MET A 212 -0.75 10.05 -6.30
N LEU A 213 -0.58 10.65 -5.11
CA LEU A 213 0.72 10.85 -4.48
C LEU A 213 1.47 9.52 -4.36
N SER A 214 2.55 9.40 -5.13
CA SER A 214 3.47 8.27 -5.11
C SER A 214 4.74 8.68 -4.38
N VAL A 215 5.30 7.78 -3.57
CA VAL A 215 6.50 8.04 -2.78
C VAL A 215 7.51 6.93 -3.05
N GLN A 216 8.74 7.31 -3.32
CA GLN A 216 9.87 6.40 -3.47
C GLN A 216 10.93 6.70 -2.41
N VAL A 217 11.45 5.63 -1.79
CA VAL A 217 12.51 5.65 -0.79
C VAL A 217 13.73 4.91 -1.36
N GLY A 218 14.87 5.61 -1.43
CA GLY A 218 16.11 5.16 -2.09
C GLY A 218 16.07 5.28 -3.61
#